data_AF-A0A9W6WF47-F1
#
_entry.id   AF-A0A9W6WF47-F1
#
_cell.length_a   1.000
_cell.length_b   1.000
_cell.length_c   1.000
_cell.angle_alpha   90.00
_cell.angle_beta   90.00
_cell.angle_gamma   90.00
#
_symmetry.space_group_name_H-M   'P 1'
#
loop_
_entity.id
_entity.type
_entity.pdbx_description
1 polymer ?
#
loop_
_entity_poly.entity_id
_entity_poly.type
_entity_poly.pdbx_seq_one_letter_code
_entity_poly.pdbx_strand_id
1 'polypeptide(L)'
;MQLIMSRKFYRVSIFLVILITILIVTDVINLSAIARGSSLSPIQNNKDNLKDQQESKDYYELDPNKSKIIDDIFKLLVKTKPTCDKLNYFFKDKKAVQNFWDDKGFYHSEDYLRNKLVKFTKGQLTELKKKHKLFVDSIKKEKFQAFGIYDKENISGSGITMVGGGKFSWLALINIHQLRTIGCKLPIEVFIGTYSDYDQNFCDRILPGLNAKCTLGFKKLPMKKYEKVLSVKGFQYKILAILLSSFENVLLVDVDNYARYDPSHLFSSNIYTENKLILWPDCWSRTTNPNFYKIANIEVDMSRPIRGSYSEEKLAHGDLLRDFNFHDFKGTLPNPTSESGMVMVNKIEHAETLLLILYYNIYGPDFYYPMITQGGAGEGDKDTFIAAAYALNKKVYQVKQGMSFIGYHEDGFHSKALGQWDPTTPRELNADNPGEVLFMHCSYPKLYPTQLEGELIKSKKDENEDENEVQHRRMYIGENANSRYDFELELFEIMTQLICKDYPEINKEENEKEASVEADKLRDNQHEARDSGATPESDELKRIKRSQNVGKVSIKDPLSGLEMKYIQNYGFEIEDQCKKVLLPHVNFLIANTAYH
;
A
#
# COMPACT_ATOMS: atom_id res chain seq x y z
N MET A 1 3.07 58.11 6.16
CA MET A 1 4.14 58.76 5.39
C MET A 1 4.36 57.96 4.13
N GLN A 2 3.77 58.42 3.01
CA GLN A 2 3.88 57.78 1.70
C GLN A 2 5.33 57.86 1.21
N LEU A 3 5.92 56.73 0.81
CA LEU A 3 7.17 56.71 0.04
C LEU A 3 6.88 56.21 -1.36
N ILE A 4 6.80 57.17 -2.27
CA ILE A 4 6.76 56.99 -3.72
C ILE A 4 8.12 56.39 -4.13
N MET A 5 8.18 55.07 -4.31
CA MET A 5 9.31 54.44 -4.98
C MET A 5 9.25 54.76 -6.49
N SER A 6 10.26 55.46 -6.99
CA SER A 6 10.31 55.84 -8.40
C SER A 6 10.44 54.62 -9.33
N ARG A 7 9.75 54.65 -10.47
CA ARG A 7 9.80 53.63 -11.54
C ARG A 7 11.22 53.31 -12.05
N LYS A 8 12.23 54.13 -11.72
CA LYS A 8 13.65 53.86 -12.03
C LYS A 8 14.25 52.78 -11.12
N PHE A 9 13.86 52.72 -9.84
CA PHE A 9 14.34 51.69 -8.91
C PHE A 9 13.81 50.29 -9.26
N TYR A 10 12.52 50.19 -9.62
CA TYR A 10 11.92 48.92 -10.01
C TYR A 10 12.54 48.31 -11.28
N ARG A 11 12.95 49.16 -12.24
CA ARG A 11 13.65 48.71 -13.46
C ARG A 11 15.08 48.26 -13.20
N VAL A 12 15.79 48.90 -12.26
CA VAL A 12 17.14 48.49 -11.83
C VAL A 12 17.08 47.17 -11.06
N SER A 13 16.08 46.97 -10.19
CA SER A 13 15.89 45.71 -9.46
C SER A 13 15.55 44.54 -10.39
N ILE A 14 14.70 44.74 -11.40
CA ILE A 14 14.40 43.69 -12.40
C ILE A 14 15.64 43.36 -13.24
N PHE A 15 16.43 44.37 -13.64
CA PHE A 15 17.69 44.15 -14.35
C PHE A 15 18.70 43.37 -13.50
N LEU A 16 18.80 43.67 -12.20
CA LEU A 16 19.70 42.96 -11.29
C LEU A 16 19.29 41.49 -11.11
N VAL A 17 18.00 41.22 -10.97
CA VAL A 17 17.46 39.85 -10.85
C VAL A 17 17.72 39.07 -12.14
N ILE A 18 17.48 39.68 -13.31
CA ILE A 18 17.77 39.03 -14.61
C ILE A 18 19.27 38.77 -14.76
N LEU A 19 20.15 39.70 -14.35
CA LEU A 19 21.60 39.51 -14.42
C LEU A 19 22.07 38.37 -13.50
N ILE A 20 21.54 38.29 -12.27
CA ILE A 20 21.84 37.23 -11.31
C ILE A 20 21.33 35.87 -11.85
N THR A 21 20.14 35.85 -12.46
CA THR A 21 19.58 34.62 -13.04
C THR A 21 20.43 34.15 -14.24
N ILE A 22 20.91 35.07 -15.08
CA ILE A 22 21.81 34.76 -16.20
C ILE A 22 23.15 34.24 -15.68
N LEU A 23 23.72 34.87 -14.63
CA LEU A 23 24.98 34.44 -14.02
C LEU A 23 24.88 33.02 -13.44
N ILE A 24 23.79 32.71 -12.71
CA ILE A 24 23.53 31.36 -12.17
C ILE A 24 23.36 30.33 -13.29
N VAL A 25 22.69 30.68 -14.38
CA VAL A 25 22.51 29.77 -15.52
C VAL A 25 23.84 29.54 -16.26
N THR A 26 24.69 30.56 -16.41
CA THR A 26 26.04 30.38 -16.99
C THR A 26 26.97 29.56 -16.10
N ASP A 27 26.89 29.67 -14.78
CA ASP A 27 27.68 28.84 -13.86
C ASP A 27 27.24 27.38 -13.87
N VAL A 28 25.92 27.11 -13.96
CA VAL A 28 25.40 25.74 -14.09
C VAL A 28 25.78 25.10 -15.43
N ILE A 29 25.80 25.87 -16.52
CA ILE A 29 26.26 25.39 -17.84
C ILE A 29 27.77 25.15 -17.83
N ASN A 30 28.58 26.02 -17.20
CA ASN A 30 30.03 25.82 -17.06
C ASN A 30 30.39 24.61 -16.18
N LEU A 31 29.65 24.35 -15.09
CA LEU A 31 29.80 23.13 -14.27
C LEU A 31 29.48 21.85 -15.07
N SER A 32 28.50 21.91 -15.97
CA SER A 32 28.16 20.77 -16.84
C SER A 32 29.19 20.50 -17.95
N ALA A 33 29.97 21.52 -18.35
CA ALA A 33 31.06 21.41 -19.32
C ALA A 33 32.35 20.87 -18.68
N ILE A 34 32.64 21.23 -17.43
CA ILE A 34 33.80 20.71 -16.66
C ILE A 34 33.60 19.23 -16.31
N ALA A 35 32.36 18.79 -16.03
CA ALA A 35 32.04 17.38 -15.80
C ALA A 35 32.16 16.48 -17.04
N ARG A 36 32.33 17.05 -18.25
CA ARG A 36 32.51 16.30 -19.51
C ARG A 36 33.96 16.26 -20.02
N GLY A 37 34.91 16.80 -19.26
CA GLY A 37 36.32 16.91 -19.66
C GLY A 37 37.30 16.59 -18.56
N SER A 38 37.36 15.34 -18.08
CA SER A 38 38.58 14.80 -17.49
C SER A 38 38.70 13.30 -17.78
N SER A 39 39.59 13.00 -18.72
CA SER A 39 40.07 11.67 -19.06
C SER A 39 40.98 11.14 -17.94
N LEU A 40 40.60 10.03 -17.32
CA LEU A 40 41.55 9.13 -16.65
C LEU A 40 41.95 8.03 -17.64
N SER A 41 43.26 7.82 -17.72
CA SER A 41 44.01 6.97 -18.64
C SER A 41 43.61 5.48 -18.62
N PRO A 42 43.88 4.73 -19.72
CA PRO A 42 43.45 3.35 -19.88
C PRO A 42 44.28 2.38 -19.02
N ILE A 43 43.61 1.65 -18.13
CA ILE A 43 44.18 0.45 -17.53
C ILE A 43 44.20 -0.64 -18.61
N GLN A 44 45.38 -1.20 -18.81
CA GLN A 44 45.69 -2.22 -19.80
C GLN A 44 44.72 -3.41 -19.73
N ASN A 45 44.31 -3.86 -20.92
CA ASN A 45 43.68 -5.15 -21.16
C ASN A 45 44.44 -6.29 -20.47
N ASN A 46 43.87 -6.84 -19.40
CA ASN A 46 43.96 -8.27 -19.16
C ASN A 46 42.69 -8.90 -19.72
N LYS A 47 42.87 -9.60 -20.84
CA LYS A 47 41.91 -10.52 -21.44
C LYS A 47 41.74 -11.71 -20.48
N ASP A 48 40.94 -11.56 -19.44
CA ASP A 48 40.39 -12.67 -18.66
C ASP A 48 39.22 -12.13 -17.83
N ASN A 49 38.04 -12.07 -18.44
CA ASN A 49 36.72 -12.21 -17.79
C ASN A 49 35.57 -12.12 -18.83
N LEU A 50 35.76 -12.79 -19.97
CA LEU A 50 34.66 -13.19 -20.87
C LEU A 50 34.03 -14.51 -20.38
N LYS A 51 33.80 -14.63 -19.06
CA LYS A 51 33.18 -15.81 -18.42
C LYS A 51 31.94 -15.52 -17.57
N ASP A 52 31.48 -14.27 -17.45
CA ASP A 52 30.27 -13.94 -16.68
C ASP A 52 28.97 -13.88 -17.51
N GLN A 53 28.96 -14.44 -18.73
CA GLN A 53 27.72 -14.65 -19.50
C GLN A 53 27.30 -16.13 -19.57
N GLN A 54 27.82 -16.97 -18.68
CA GLN A 54 27.61 -18.42 -18.79
C GLN A 54 27.42 -19.12 -17.44
N GLU A 55 26.55 -18.61 -16.57
CA GLU A 55 25.94 -19.34 -15.43
C GLU A 55 24.74 -18.52 -14.93
N SER A 56 23.50 -18.82 -15.32
CA SER A 56 22.68 -19.85 -14.68
C SER A 56 21.77 -20.52 -15.71
N LYS A 57 22.06 -21.79 -15.97
CA LYS A 57 21.26 -22.70 -16.80
C LYS A 57 20.20 -23.44 -15.97
N ASP A 58 19.68 -22.83 -14.91
CA ASP A 58 18.47 -23.32 -14.25
C ASP A 58 17.25 -22.66 -14.91
N TYR A 59 16.98 -23.11 -16.13
CA TYR A 59 15.69 -22.90 -16.75
C TYR A 59 14.66 -23.69 -15.95
N TYR A 60 13.90 -23.01 -15.09
CA TYR A 60 12.55 -23.42 -14.80
C TYR A 60 11.77 -23.31 -16.11
N GLU A 61 11.85 -24.36 -16.94
CA GLU A 61 11.08 -24.43 -18.16
C GLU A 61 9.61 -24.42 -17.75
N LEU A 62 8.94 -23.30 -18.02
CA LEU A 62 7.50 -23.22 -17.81
C LEU A 62 6.87 -24.32 -18.64
N ASP A 63 6.00 -25.10 -18.00
CA ASP A 63 5.11 -26.03 -18.68
C ASP A 63 4.60 -25.39 -19.99
N PRO A 64 4.89 -26.00 -21.16
CA PRO A 64 4.52 -25.45 -22.46
C PRO A 64 3.03 -25.07 -22.56
N ASN A 65 2.15 -25.80 -21.88
CA ASN A 65 0.72 -25.52 -21.84
C ASN A 65 0.39 -24.27 -21.00
N LYS A 66 1.05 -24.08 -19.84
CA LYS A 66 0.91 -22.86 -19.03
C LYS A 66 1.43 -21.65 -19.79
N SER A 67 2.58 -21.78 -20.44
CA SER A 67 3.16 -20.74 -21.29
C SER A 67 2.19 -20.34 -22.42
N LYS A 68 1.49 -21.33 -23.02
CA LYS A 68 0.48 -21.09 -24.05
C LYS A 68 -0.74 -20.30 -23.55
N ILE A 69 -1.34 -20.66 -22.40
CA ILE A 69 -2.50 -19.90 -21.85
C ILE A 69 -2.10 -18.46 -21.57
N ILE A 70 -0.97 -18.26 -20.89
CA ILE A 70 -0.47 -16.92 -20.56
C ILE A 70 -0.28 -16.12 -21.85
N ASP A 71 0.33 -16.72 -22.86
CA ASP A 71 0.51 -16.10 -24.17
C ASP A 71 -0.83 -15.76 -24.84
N ASP A 72 -1.82 -16.64 -24.79
CA ASP A 72 -3.15 -16.42 -25.39
C ASP A 72 -3.92 -15.29 -24.70
N ILE A 73 -3.77 -15.13 -23.38
CA ILE A 73 -4.33 -13.99 -22.65
C ILE A 73 -3.65 -12.69 -23.08
N PHE A 74 -2.33 -12.68 -23.25
CA PHE A 74 -1.62 -11.51 -23.77
C PHE A 74 -1.99 -11.19 -25.23
N LYS A 75 -2.20 -12.20 -26.08
CA LYS A 75 -2.76 -12.00 -27.44
C LYS A 75 -4.15 -11.39 -27.37
N LEU A 76 -5.00 -11.87 -26.45
CA LEU A 76 -6.34 -11.33 -26.27
C LEU A 76 -6.28 -9.86 -25.82
N LEU A 77 -5.40 -9.52 -24.87
CA LEU A 77 -5.13 -8.13 -24.47
C LEU A 77 -4.78 -7.30 -25.70
N VAL A 78 -3.77 -7.68 -26.48
CA VAL A 78 -3.37 -6.96 -27.70
C VAL A 78 -4.53 -6.81 -28.69
N LYS A 79 -5.27 -7.87 -28.96
CA LYS A 79 -6.43 -7.88 -29.88
C LYS A 79 -7.54 -6.92 -29.44
N THR A 80 -7.71 -6.79 -28.12
CA THR A 80 -8.77 -5.97 -27.50
C THR A 80 -8.29 -4.59 -27.07
N LYS A 81 -7.05 -4.21 -27.39
CA LYS A 81 -6.56 -2.84 -27.20
C LYS A 81 -7.52 -1.83 -27.87
N PRO A 82 -8.00 -0.81 -27.13
CA PRO A 82 -8.73 0.30 -27.72
C PRO A 82 -7.90 1.02 -28.78
N THR A 83 -8.49 1.30 -29.93
CA THR A 83 -7.81 2.00 -31.04
C THR A 83 -8.20 3.46 -31.18
N CYS A 84 -9.14 3.94 -30.35
CA CYS A 84 -9.49 5.36 -30.29
C CYS A 84 -8.41 6.16 -29.55
N ASP A 85 -8.46 7.49 -29.71
CA ASP A 85 -7.62 8.39 -28.94
C ASP A 85 -7.82 8.19 -27.44
N LYS A 86 -6.72 8.34 -26.69
CA LYS A 86 -6.69 8.30 -25.23
C LYS A 86 -7.72 9.26 -24.64
N LEU A 87 -8.22 8.96 -23.46
CA LEU A 87 -9.07 9.89 -22.73
C LEU A 87 -8.19 11.00 -22.17
N ASN A 88 -7.94 12.04 -22.98
CA ASN A 88 -7.17 13.20 -22.56
C ASN A 88 -7.92 13.95 -21.46
N TYR A 89 -7.17 14.30 -20.42
CA TYR A 89 -7.67 14.86 -19.17
C TYR A 89 -8.54 16.12 -19.38
N PHE A 90 -9.70 16.07 -18.72
CA PHE A 90 -10.60 17.12 -18.26
C PHE A 90 -10.90 18.36 -19.11
N PHE A 91 -12.17 18.77 -19.08
CA PHE A 91 -12.56 20.13 -19.46
C PHE A 91 -11.71 21.17 -18.70
N LYS A 92 -10.79 21.87 -19.39
CA LYS A 92 -9.89 22.89 -18.78
C LYS A 92 -9.05 22.36 -17.61
N ASP A 93 -8.47 21.16 -17.71
CA ASP A 93 -7.59 20.57 -16.68
C ASP A 93 -8.26 20.29 -15.31
N LYS A 94 -9.60 20.24 -15.26
CA LYS A 94 -10.38 20.04 -14.03
C LYS A 94 -10.49 18.59 -13.55
N LYS A 95 -9.81 18.24 -12.47
CA LYS A 95 -10.01 16.96 -11.77
C LYS A 95 -11.34 16.91 -11.00
N ALA A 96 -11.79 15.71 -10.65
CA ALA A 96 -12.90 15.53 -9.74
C ALA A 96 -12.60 16.21 -8.39
N VAL A 97 -13.61 16.87 -7.81
CA VAL A 97 -13.51 17.45 -6.47
C VAL A 97 -13.23 16.32 -5.47
N GLN A 98 -12.19 16.49 -4.67
CA GLN A 98 -11.80 15.55 -3.62
C GLN A 98 -12.64 15.85 -2.38
N ASN A 99 -13.64 15.02 -2.14
CA ASN A 99 -14.44 15.05 -0.91
C ASN A 99 -14.44 13.68 -0.28
N PHE A 100 -14.59 13.65 1.03
CA PHE A 100 -14.91 12.43 1.73
C PHE A 100 -16.31 11.94 1.33
N TRP A 101 -16.55 10.65 1.53
CA TRP A 101 -17.80 10.01 1.13
C TRP A 101 -19.01 10.46 1.95
N ASP A 102 -18.78 11.01 3.14
CA ASP A 102 -19.77 11.50 4.11
C ASP A 102 -19.91 13.02 4.13
N ASP A 103 -19.14 13.74 3.30
CA ASP A 103 -19.24 15.19 3.15
C ASP A 103 -20.61 15.60 2.58
N LYS A 104 -21.34 16.46 3.31
CA LYS A 104 -22.69 16.91 2.93
C LYS A 104 -22.73 18.12 1.98
N GLY A 105 -21.57 18.65 1.60
CA GLY A 105 -21.46 19.94 0.90
C GLY A 105 -21.48 19.89 -0.63
N PHE A 106 -21.26 18.72 -1.23
CA PHE A 106 -21.15 18.60 -2.69
C PHE A 106 -21.50 17.18 -3.14
N TYR A 107 -22.35 17.09 -4.16
CA TYR A 107 -22.75 15.83 -4.76
C TYR A 107 -22.00 15.59 -6.07
N HIS A 108 -21.37 14.43 -6.18
CA HIS A 108 -20.86 13.89 -7.43
C HIS A 108 -22.04 13.38 -8.28
N SER A 109 -22.84 14.32 -8.77
CA SER A 109 -24.07 14.08 -9.53
C SER A 109 -23.79 13.59 -10.95
N GLU A 110 -24.83 13.07 -11.61
CA GLU A 110 -24.66 12.56 -12.98
C GLU A 110 -24.20 13.66 -13.94
N ASP A 111 -24.82 14.85 -13.88
CA ASP A 111 -24.43 15.98 -14.73
C ASP A 111 -22.97 16.39 -14.49
N TYR A 112 -22.56 16.45 -13.22
CA TYR A 112 -21.18 16.76 -12.85
C TYR A 112 -20.20 15.74 -13.44
N LEU A 113 -20.40 14.46 -13.13
CA LEU A 113 -19.49 13.39 -13.50
C LEU A 113 -19.43 13.17 -15.02
N ARG A 114 -20.56 13.32 -15.72
CA ARG A 114 -20.64 13.11 -17.17
C ARG A 114 -20.13 14.30 -17.98
N ASN A 115 -20.45 15.52 -17.56
CA ASN A 115 -20.35 16.70 -18.42
C ASN A 115 -19.27 17.71 -17.99
N LYS A 116 -18.74 17.63 -16.76
CA LYS A 116 -17.80 18.64 -16.23
C LYS A 116 -16.34 18.15 -16.12
N LEU A 117 -16.13 16.84 -16.24
CA LEU A 117 -14.84 16.19 -16.05
C LEU A 117 -14.32 15.62 -17.37
N VAL A 118 -14.35 14.30 -17.56
CA VAL A 118 -13.82 13.64 -18.76
C VAL A 118 -14.84 13.63 -19.89
N LYS A 119 -14.49 14.22 -21.04
CA LYS A 119 -15.36 14.25 -22.23
C LYS A 119 -15.10 13.05 -23.12
N PHE A 120 -16.18 12.37 -23.50
CA PHE A 120 -16.16 11.28 -24.46
C PHE A 120 -16.68 11.77 -25.80
N THR A 121 -15.95 11.49 -26.89
CA THR A 121 -16.54 11.53 -28.23
C THR A 121 -17.46 10.32 -28.41
N LYS A 122 -18.45 10.43 -29.32
CA LYS A 122 -19.29 9.28 -29.68
C LYS A 122 -18.44 8.11 -30.20
N GLY A 123 -17.38 8.40 -30.97
CA GLY A 123 -16.44 7.40 -31.47
C GLY A 123 -15.70 6.64 -30.36
N GLN A 124 -15.16 7.35 -29.37
CA GLN A 124 -14.51 6.74 -28.21
C GLN A 124 -15.48 5.85 -27.42
N LEU A 125 -16.70 6.33 -27.14
CA LEU A 125 -17.68 5.54 -26.40
C LEU A 125 -18.05 4.24 -27.14
N THR A 126 -18.30 4.31 -28.45
CA THR A 126 -18.60 3.13 -29.27
C THR A 126 -17.41 2.16 -29.31
N GLU A 127 -16.19 2.66 -29.51
CA GLU A 127 -15.00 1.82 -29.60
C GLU A 127 -14.69 1.14 -28.26
N LEU A 128 -14.71 1.88 -27.15
CA LEU A 128 -14.49 1.32 -25.81
C LEU A 128 -15.56 0.27 -25.46
N LYS A 129 -16.83 0.53 -25.78
CA LYS A 129 -17.91 -0.45 -25.58
C LYS A 129 -17.69 -1.71 -26.42
N LYS A 130 -17.30 -1.56 -27.68
CA LYS A 130 -17.02 -2.69 -28.58
C LYS A 130 -15.86 -3.54 -28.09
N LYS A 131 -14.74 -2.92 -27.71
CA LYS A 131 -13.52 -3.61 -27.25
C LYS A 131 -13.71 -4.28 -25.89
N HIS A 132 -14.38 -3.59 -24.97
CA HIS A 132 -14.79 -4.15 -23.69
C HIS A 132 -15.67 -5.38 -23.86
N LYS A 133 -16.75 -5.28 -24.65
CA LYS A 133 -17.63 -6.41 -24.95
C LYS A 133 -16.87 -7.57 -25.57
N LEU A 134 -15.98 -7.30 -26.54
CA LEU A 134 -15.17 -8.33 -27.16
C LEU A 134 -14.28 -9.05 -26.14
N PHE A 135 -13.64 -8.32 -25.22
CA PHE A 135 -12.84 -8.94 -24.17
C PHE A 135 -13.69 -9.79 -23.23
N VAL A 136 -14.80 -9.24 -22.71
CA VAL A 136 -15.71 -9.95 -21.79
C VAL A 136 -16.31 -11.20 -22.43
N ASP A 137 -16.77 -11.11 -23.69
CA ASP A 137 -17.32 -12.27 -24.41
C ASP A 137 -16.24 -13.33 -24.64
N SER A 138 -15.00 -12.92 -24.94
CA SER A 138 -13.89 -13.85 -25.15
C SER A 138 -13.54 -14.61 -23.87
N ILE A 139 -13.45 -13.90 -22.73
CA ILE A 139 -13.09 -14.57 -21.47
C ILE A 139 -14.18 -15.51 -20.95
N LYS A 140 -15.46 -15.18 -21.20
CA LYS A 140 -16.60 -16.07 -20.89
C LYS A 140 -16.64 -17.30 -21.79
N LYS A 141 -16.34 -17.13 -23.09
CA LYS A 141 -16.41 -18.22 -24.06
C LYS A 141 -15.28 -19.23 -23.86
N GLU A 142 -14.06 -18.76 -23.71
CA GLU A 142 -12.89 -19.63 -23.59
C GLU A 142 -12.77 -20.26 -22.20
N LYS A 143 -13.63 -19.84 -21.25
CA LYS A 143 -13.60 -20.25 -19.85
C LYS A 143 -12.17 -20.27 -19.33
N PHE A 144 -11.36 -19.25 -19.69
CA PHE A 144 -9.91 -19.23 -19.43
C PHE A 144 -9.70 -19.67 -17.99
N GLN A 145 -9.33 -20.94 -17.83
CA GLN A 145 -9.23 -21.54 -16.51
C GLN A 145 -8.13 -20.73 -15.84
N ALA A 146 -8.50 -20.07 -14.74
CA ALA A 146 -7.72 -19.04 -14.07
C ALA A 146 -6.23 -19.34 -14.12
N PHE A 147 -5.39 -18.33 -14.37
CA PHE A 147 -3.94 -18.45 -14.34
C PHE A 147 -3.47 -19.42 -13.24
N GLY A 148 -3.14 -20.65 -13.70
CA GLY A 148 -2.74 -21.81 -12.93
C GLY A 148 -3.68 -23.03 -12.88
N ILE A 149 -4.65 -23.20 -13.78
CA ILE A 149 -5.33 -24.52 -13.93
C ILE A 149 -5.18 -25.06 -15.36
N TYR A 150 -4.14 -25.88 -15.57
CA TYR A 150 -4.37 -27.20 -16.15
C TYR A 150 -4.34 -28.29 -15.08
N ASP A 151 -4.03 -27.94 -13.83
CA ASP A 151 -4.05 -28.91 -12.74
C ASP A 151 -4.56 -28.26 -11.45
N LYS A 152 -5.71 -28.73 -10.97
CA LYS A 152 -6.17 -28.45 -9.60
C LYS A 152 -5.15 -28.91 -8.55
N GLU A 153 -4.15 -29.73 -8.94
CA GLU A 153 -3.05 -30.16 -8.10
C GLU A 153 -2.08 -29.03 -7.70
N ASN A 154 -2.02 -27.90 -8.43
CA ASN A 154 -1.00 -26.85 -8.21
C ASN A 154 -1.50 -25.49 -7.68
N ILE A 155 -2.78 -25.17 -7.81
CA ILE A 155 -3.40 -24.04 -7.08
C ILE A 155 -4.19 -24.63 -5.94
N SER A 156 -3.79 -24.32 -4.71
CA SER A 156 -4.51 -24.75 -3.53
C SER A 156 -4.22 -23.84 -2.34
N GLY A 157 -5.02 -23.99 -1.30
CA GLY A 157 -4.80 -23.34 -0.02
C GLY A 157 -5.00 -21.83 -0.04
N SER A 158 -4.61 -21.23 1.08
CA SER A 158 -4.69 -19.80 1.34
C SER A 158 -3.29 -19.24 1.55
N GLY A 159 -3.03 -18.04 1.05
CA GLY A 159 -1.74 -17.39 1.23
C GLY A 159 -1.77 -15.91 0.93
N ILE A 160 -0.69 -15.23 1.29
CA ILE A 160 -0.53 -13.80 1.10
C ILE A 160 0.35 -13.55 -0.13
N THR A 161 -0.02 -12.59 -0.97
CA THR A 161 0.85 -12.14 -2.06
C THR A 161 1.16 -10.66 -1.91
N MET A 162 2.40 -10.29 -2.24
CA MET A 162 2.89 -8.91 -2.15
C MET A 162 3.64 -8.56 -3.44
N VAL A 163 3.70 -7.28 -3.81
CA VAL A 163 4.55 -6.80 -4.92
C VAL A 163 5.83 -6.22 -4.33
N GLY A 164 6.96 -6.90 -4.54
CA GLY A 164 8.27 -6.49 -4.04
C GLY A 164 9.26 -6.14 -5.15
N GLY A 165 10.55 -6.14 -4.80
CA GLY A 165 11.64 -5.91 -5.74
C GLY A 165 12.31 -4.54 -5.56
N GLY A 166 13.62 -4.47 -5.83
CA GLY A 166 14.42 -3.27 -5.60
C GLY A 166 14.32 -2.80 -4.14
N LYS A 167 14.05 -1.50 -3.93
CA LYS A 167 13.83 -0.96 -2.57
C LYS A 167 12.60 -1.53 -1.87
N PHE A 168 11.60 -2.03 -2.60
CA PHE A 168 10.39 -2.60 -2.00
C PHE A 168 10.64 -3.98 -1.36
N SER A 169 11.74 -4.66 -1.71
CA SER A 169 12.15 -5.89 -1.01
C SER A 169 12.43 -5.65 0.47
N TRP A 170 12.91 -4.46 0.83
CA TRP A 170 13.12 -4.06 2.23
C TRP A 170 11.79 -3.96 2.99
N LEU A 171 10.81 -3.25 2.43
CA LEU A 171 9.48 -3.13 3.04
C LEU A 171 8.78 -4.49 3.12
N ALA A 172 8.91 -5.33 2.09
CA ALA A 172 8.39 -6.68 2.10
C ALA A 172 8.99 -7.52 3.24
N LEU A 173 10.31 -7.39 3.50
CA LEU A 173 10.97 -8.10 4.58
C LEU A 173 10.42 -7.68 5.94
N ILE A 174 10.29 -6.37 6.21
CA ILE A 174 9.69 -5.86 7.46
C ILE A 174 8.27 -6.41 7.63
N ASN A 175 7.46 -6.36 6.58
CA ASN A 175 6.07 -6.82 6.62
C ASN A 175 5.96 -8.33 6.87
N ILE A 176 6.82 -9.12 6.24
CA ILE A 176 6.87 -10.57 6.48
C ILE A 176 7.28 -10.87 7.92
N HIS A 177 8.31 -10.19 8.46
CA HIS A 177 8.67 -10.34 9.86
C HIS A 177 7.52 -9.94 10.79
N GLN A 178 6.83 -8.82 10.51
CA GLN A 178 5.65 -8.40 11.27
C GLN A 178 4.58 -9.49 11.31
N LEU A 179 4.25 -10.09 10.16
CA LEU A 179 3.33 -11.22 10.08
C LEU A 179 3.80 -12.42 10.90
N ARG A 180 5.10 -12.72 10.90
CA ARG A 180 5.64 -13.83 11.72
C ARG A 180 5.61 -13.52 13.22
N THR A 181 5.89 -12.29 13.61
CA THR A 181 5.87 -11.86 15.02
C THR A 181 4.47 -11.96 15.61
N ILE A 182 3.43 -11.58 14.86
CA ILE A 182 2.02 -11.73 15.28
C ILE A 182 1.48 -13.16 15.11
N GLY A 183 2.33 -14.13 14.78
CA GLY A 183 2.00 -15.55 14.74
C GLY A 183 1.32 -16.05 13.45
N CYS A 184 1.23 -15.22 12.39
CA CYS A 184 0.67 -15.65 11.11
C CYS A 184 1.54 -16.73 10.46
N LYS A 185 0.92 -17.86 10.12
CA LYS A 185 1.59 -19.03 9.51
C LYS A 185 1.34 -19.16 8.01
N LEU A 186 0.56 -18.27 7.41
CA LEU A 186 0.26 -18.34 5.99
C LEU A 186 1.53 -18.28 5.15
N PRO A 187 1.62 -19.10 4.08
CA PRO A 187 2.68 -18.98 3.10
C PRO A 187 2.59 -17.63 2.36
N ILE A 188 3.74 -17.04 2.03
CA ILE A 188 3.82 -15.72 1.38
C ILE A 188 4.54 -15.84 0.03
N GLU A 189 3.99 -15.21 -1.00
CA GLU A 189 4.64 -15.05 -2.30
C GLU A 189 4.89 -13.59 -2.65
N VAL A 190 6.17 -13.22 -2.77
CA VAL A 190 6.59 -11.88 -3.20
C VAL A 190 6.80 -11.86 -4.71
N PHE A 191 5.94 -11.14 -5.42
CA PHE A 191 6.02 -10.98 -6.87
C PHE A 191 7.16 -10.03 -7.26
N ILE A 192 8.03 -10.49 -8.16
CA ILE A 192 9.14 -9.70 -8.73
C ILE A 192 8.88 -9.48 -10.22
N GLY A 193 8.58 -8.24 -10.60
CA GLY A 193 8.14 -7.89 -11.96
C GLY A 193 9.27 -7.84 -12.99
N THR A 194 10.46 -7.38 -12.60
CA THR A 194 11.61 -7.18 -13.51
C THR A 194 12.87 -7.86 -12.99
N TYR A 195 13.80 -8.18 -13.89
CA TYR A 195 15.09 -8.75 -13.48
C TYR A 195 15.98 -7.75 -12.71
N SER A 196 15.89 -6.45 -13.01
CA SER A 196 16.64 -5.41 -12.29
C SER A 196 16.23 -5.32 -10.81
N ASP A 197 14.96 -5.61 -10.52
CA ASP A 197 14.41 -5.58 -9.17
C ASP A 197 14.65 -6.90 -8.39
N TYR A 198 15.12 -7.95 -9.07
CA TYR A 198 15.40 -9.26 -8.46
C TYR A 198 16.65 -9.21 -7.59
N ASP A 199 16.56 -9.81 -6.41
CA ASP A 199 17.64 -9.96 -5.47
C ASP A 199 17.71 -11.44 -5.06
N GLN A 200 18.81 -12.09 -5.42
CA GLN A 200 19.01 -13.53 -5.20
C GLN A 200 19.09 -13.87 -3.71
N ASN A 201 19.78 -13.06 -2.91
CA ASN A 201 19.91 -13.30 -1.48
C ASN A 201 18.56 -13.14 -0.78
N PHE A 202 17.80 -12.10 -1.14
CA PHE A 202 16.44 -11.94 -0.66
C PHE A 202 15.57 -13.15 -0.99
N CYS A 203 15.50 -13.53 -2.28
CA CYS A 203 14.58 -14.56 -2.74
C CYS A 203 14.95 -16.00 -2.34
N ASP A 204 16.25 -16.34 -2.39
CA ASP A 204 16.70 -17.74 -2.33
C ASP A 204 17.33 -18.09 -0.98
N ARG A 205 17.75 -17.11 -0.17
CA ARG A 205 18.32 -17.33 1.17
C ARG A 205 17.40 -16.86 2.29
N ILE A 206 16.90 -15.62 2.23
CA ILE A 206 16.14 -15.01 3.34
C ILE A 206 14.69 -15.51 3.38
N LEU A 207 13.94 -15.32 2.29
CA LEU A 207 12.50 -15.62 2.28
C LEU A 207 12.14 -17.08 2.63
N PRO A 208 12.88 -18.13 2.20
CA PRO A 208 12.54 -19.51 2.52
C PRO A 208 12.46 -19.78 4.02
N GLY A 209 13.35 -19.18 4.82
CA GLY A 209 13.34 -19.30 6.29
C GLY A 209 12.10 -18.68 6.96
N LEU A 210 11.37 -17.82 6.23
CA LEU A 210 10.18 -17.12 6.70
C LEU A 210 8.89 -17.72 6.12
N ASN A 211 8.90 -18.97 5.63
CA ASN A 211 7.76 -19.57 4.89
C ASN A 211 7.27 -18.64 3.76
N ALA A 212 8.23 -18.05 3.05
CA ALA A 212 7.99 -17.13 1.96
C ALA A 212 8.86 -17.50 0.75
N LYS A 213 8.48 -17.08 -0.44
CA LYS A 213 9.28 -17.25 -1.66
C LYS A 213 9.00 -16.14 -2.66
N CYS A 214 9.89 -15.96 -3.63
CA CYS A 214 9.62 -15.06 -4.75
C CYS A 214 8.82 -15.76 -5.87
N THR A 215 7.85 -15.04 -6.45
CA THR A 215 7.25 -15.39 -7.74
C THR A 215 7.83 -14.47 -8.82
N LEU A 216 8.66 -15.04 -9.68
CA LEU A 216 9.45 -14.32 -10.67
C LEU A 216 8.64 -14.01 -11.94
N GLY A 217 7.91 -12.89 -11.93
CA GLY A 217 7.10 -12.42 -13.06
C GLY A 217 7.89 -12.25 -14.35
N PHE A 218 9.12 -11.73 -14.28
CA PHE A 218 10.00 -11.57 -15.44
C PHE A 218 10.40 -12.89 -16.12
N LYS A 219 10.33 -14.03 -15.41
CA LYS A 219 10.51 -15.36 -15.99
C LYS A 219 9.17 -15.94 -16.48
N LYS A 220 8.09 -15.74 -15.71
CA LYS A 220 6.78 -16.36 -15.92
C LYS A 220 5.90 -15.69 -16.99
N LEU A 221 6.14 -14.42 -17.30
CA LEU A 221 5.31 -13.63 -18.22
C LEU A 221 6.05 -13.34 -19.53
N PRO A 222 5.36 -13.36 -20.69
CA PRO A 222 5.94 -13.06 -22.00
C PRO A 222 6.14 -11.54 -22.21
N MET A 223 6.56 -10.81 -21.17
CA MET A 223 6.66 -9.34 -21.18
C MET A 223 7.52 -8.83 -22.34
N LYS A 224 8.69 -9.43 -22.55
CA LYS A 224 9.61 -9.08 -23.65
C LYS A 224 8.96 -9.26 -25.04
N LYS A 225 8.09 -10.24 -25.21
CA LYS A 225 7.38 -10.48 -26.48
C LYS A 225 6.39 -9.36 -26.79
N TYR A 226 5.77 -8.78 -25.77
CA TYR A 226 4.68 -7.80 -25.91
C TYR A 226 5.08 -6.36 -25.55
N GLU A 227 6.32 -6.11 -25.15
CA GLU A 227 6.81 -4.81 -24.64
C GLU A 227 6.58 -3.62 -25.59
N LYS A 228 6.52 -3.87 -26.91
CA LYS A 228 6.26 -2.84 -27.94
C LYS A 228 4.80 -2.42 -28.01
N VAL A 229 3.88 -3.23 -27.47
CA VAL A 229 2.42 -3.05 -27.62
C VAL A 229 1.73 -2.85 -26.28
N LEU A 230 2.21 -3.55 -25.24
CA LEU A 230 1.74 -3.51 -23.87
C LEU A 230 2.85 -2.95 -22.96
N SER A 231 2.49 -2.01 -22.11
CA SER A 231 3.36 -1.50 -21.05
C SER A 231 2.77 -1.91 -19.71
N VAL A 232 3.53 -2.65 -18.92
CA VAL A 232 3.19 -3.01 -17.54
C VAL A 232 4.14 -2.28 -16.59
N LYS A 233 3.60 -1.39 -15.74
CA LYS A 233 4.34 -0.59 -14.77
C LYS A 233 3.46 -0.32 -13.53
N GLY A 234 4.10 -0.15 -12.38
CA GLY A 234 3.46 0.29 -11.14
C GLY A 234 2.31 -0.62 -10.70
N PHE A 235 1.13 -0.04 -10.47
CA PHE A 235 -0.07 -0.70 -9.94
C PHE A 235 -0.51 -1.95 -10.72
N GLN A 236 -0.18 -2.02 -12.01
CA GLN A 236 -0.51 -3.15 -12.88
C GLN A 236 0.13 -4.47 -12.41
N TYR A 237 1.18 -4.43 -11.57
CA TYR A 237 1.80 -5.63 -11.01
C TYR A 237 0.96 -6.33 -9.94
N LYS A 238 0.06 -5.63 -9.24
CA LYS A 238 -0.78 -6.22 -8.18
C LYS A 238 -1.65 -7.35 -8.70
N ILE A 239 -2.34 -7.11 -9.83
CA ILE A 239 -3.18 -8.14 -10.45
C ILE A 239 -2.33 -9.30 -11.00
N LEU A 240 -1.13 -9.03 -11.52
CA LEU A 240 -0.23 -10.09 -12.00
C LEU A 240 0.33 -10.94 -10.83
N ALA A 241 0.57 -10.33 -9.67
CA ALA A 241 0.96 -11.02 -8.44
C ALA A 241 -0.12 -12.00 -7.99
N ILE A 242 -1.38 -11.54 -7.92
CA ILE A 242 -2.53 -12.41 -7.64
C ILE A 242 -2.56 -13.56 -8.66
N LEU A 243 -2.60 -13.25 -9.95
CA LEU A 243 -2.75 -14.24 -11.01
C LEU A 243 -1.63 -15.30 -11.00
N LEU A 244 -0.37 -14.92 -10.77
CA LEU A 244 0.77 -15.84 -10.79
C LEU A 244 1.07 -16.55 -9.47
N SER A 245 0.43 -16.14 -8.36
CA SER A 245 0.58 -16.83 -7.07
C SER A 245 0.11 -18.28 -7.13
N SER A 246 0.62 -19.18 -6.27
CA SER A 246 0.14 -20.56 -6.21
C SER A 246 -1.12 -20.76 -5.36
N PHE A 247 -1.70 -19.70 -4.78
CA PHE A 247 -2.81 -19.82 -3.82
C PHE A 247 -4.18 -19.81 -4.49
N GLU A 248 -5.11 -20.62 -4.00
CA GLU A 248 -6.51 -20.52 -4.44
C GLU A 248 -7.17 -19.28 -3.83
N ASN A 249 -6.99 -19.11 -2.53
CA ASN A 249 -7.51 -17.99 -1.75
C ASN A 249 -6.34 -17.04 -1.47
N VAL A 250 -6.37 -15.88 -2.10
CA VAL A 250 -5.28 -14.89 -2.05
C VAL A 250 -5.69 -13.73 -1.16
N LEU A 251 -4.82 -13.34 -0.24
CA LEU A 251 -4.81 -12.03 0.39
C LEU A 251 -3.65 -11.22 -0.23
N LEU A 252 -3.96 -10.30 -1.13
CA LEU A 252 -2.99 -9.31 -1.61
C LEU A 252 -2.77 -8.30 -0.47
N VAL A 253 -1.51 -7.97 -0.19
CA VAL A 253 -1.11 -6.93 0.77
C VAL A 253 0.01 -6.10 0.15
N ASP A 254 -0.12 -4.77 0.15
CA ASP A 254 0.97 -3.88 -0.21
C ASP A 254 2.10 -3.98 0.83
N VAL A 255 3.35 -3.87 0.39
CA VAL A 255 4.50 -4.10 1.27
C VAL A 255 4.61 -3.08 2.41
N ASP A 256 3.97 -1.93 2.28
CA ASP A 256 3.82 -0.88 3.31
C ASP A 256 2.46 -0.93 4.03
N ASN A 257 1.77 -2.06 3.97
CA ASN A 257 0.50 -2.30 4.64
C ASN A 257 0.62 -3.43 5.65
N TYR A 258 0.72 -3.09 6.93
CA TYR A 258 1.11 -4.04 7.99
C TYR A 258 -0.12 -4.54 8.74
N ALA A 259 -0.20 -5.85 8.95
CA ALA A 259 -1.24 -6.42 9.80
C ALA A 259 -0.88 -6.24 11.29
N ARG A 260 -1.81 -5.75 12.11
CA ARG A 260 -1.68 -5.67 13.57
C ARG A 260 -1.95 -7.02 14.24
N TYR A 261 -2.78 -7.85 13.62
CA TYR A 261 -3.18 -9.17 14.12
C TYR A 261 -3.18 -10.21 12.99
N ASP A 262 -3.13 -11.50 13.34
CA ASP A 262 -3.11 -12.59 12.36
C ASP A 262 -4.37 -12.57 11.43
N PRO A 263 -4.20 -12.29 10.12
CA PRO A 263 -5.33 -12.20 9.19
C PRO A 263 -5.82 -13.58 8.72
N SER A 264 -5.25 -14.69 9.20
CA SER A 264 -5.58 -16.05 8.74
C SER A 264 -7.06 -16.40 8.93
N HIS A 265 -7.67 -15.89 9.99
CA HIS A 265 -9.07 -16.16 10.32
C HIS A 265 -10.05 -15.64 9.25
N LEU A 266 -9.65 -14.63 8.46
CA LEU A 266 -10.47 -14.04 7.41
C LEU A 266 -10.88 -15.06 6.35
N PHE A 267 -10.00 -16.02 6.03
CA PHE A 267 -10.26 -17.05 5.02
C PHE A 267 -11.36 -18.03 5.41
N SER A 268 -11.60 -18.20 6.70
CA SER A 268 -12.68 -19.03 7.25
C SER A 268 -13.96 -18.25 7.57
N SER A 269 -13.95 -16.91 7.44
CA SER A 269 -15.11 -16.09 7.79
C SER A 269 -16.30 -16.34 6.84
N ASN A 270 -17.52 -16.20 7.36
CA ASN A 270 -18.74 -16.23 6.52
C ASN A 270 -18.70 -15.15 5.44
N ILE A 271 -18.15 -13.97 5.77
CA ILE A 271 -17.99 -12.86 4.84
C ILE A 271 -17.16 -13.29 3.62
N TYR A 272 -16.00 -13.90 3.82
CA TYR A 272 -15.17 -14.37 2.72
C TYR A 272 -15.80 -15.57 1.99
N THR A 273 -16.32 -16.55 2.71
CA THR A 273 -16.86 -17.77 2.11
C THR A 273 -18.13 -17.53 1.27
N GLU A 274 -18.94 -16.52 1.59
CA GLU A 274 -20.14 -16.16 0.83
C GLU A 274 -19.87 -15.25 -0.38
N ASN A 275 -18.83 -14.42 -0.31
CA ASN A 275 -18.57 -13.36 -1.29
C ASN A 275 -17.37 -13.62 -2.19
N LYS A 276 -16.33 -14.30 -1.69
CA LYS A 276 -15.10 -14.68 -2.42
C LYS A 276 -14.26 -13.53 -3.01
N LEU A 277 -14.71 -12.29 -2.87
CA LEU A 277 -13.97 -11.06 -3.15
C LEU A 277 -14.29 -10.04 -2.06
N ILE A 278 -13.28 -9.66 -1.27
CA ILE A 278 -13.37 -8.68 -0.18
C ILE A 278 -12.49 -7.49 -0.50
N LEU A 279 -13.06 -6.30 -0.38
CA LEU A 279 -12.40 -5.02 -0.60
C LEU A 279 -12.57 -4.15 0.63
N TRP A 280 -11.57 -3.33 0.94
CA TRP A 280 -11.64 -2.34 1.99
C TRP A 280 -12.01 -0.97 1.41
N PRO A 281 -12.76 -0.13 2.14
CA PRO A 281 -13.09 1.22 1.70
C PRO A 281 -11.90 2.16 1.86
N ASP A 282 -11.76 3.08 0.91
CA ASP A 282 -11.00 4.31 1.05
C ASP A 282 -11.94 5.41 1.60
N CYS A 283 -11.46 6.62 1.90
CA CYS A 283 -12.30 7.71 2.42
C CYS A 283 -12.96 8.57 1.34
N TRP A 284 -12.56 8.43 0.07
CA TRP A 284 -13.04 9.33 -0.98
C TRP A 284 -14.42 8.95 -1.50
N SER A 285 -15.19 9.98 -1.85
CA SER A 285 -16.38 9.86 -2.67
C SER A 285 -16.04 9.27 -4.05
N ARG A 286 -16.91 8.39 -4.56
CA ARG A 286 -16.74 7.76 -5.87
C ARG A 286 -17.05 8.72 -7.01
N THR A 287 -16.16 8.72 -7.99
CA THR A 287 -16.15 9.66 -9.12
C THR A 287 -16.27 8.95 -10.47
N THR A 288 -16.70 7.68 -10.51
CA THR A 288 -16.81 6.91 -11.76
C THR A 288 -17.74 7.56 -12.77
N ASN A 289 -17.23 7.79 -13.98
CA ASN A 289 -17.98 8.44 -15.03
C ASN A 289 -19.19 7.57 -15.45
N PRO A 290 -20.40 8.14 -15.59
CA PRO A 290 -21.59 7.40 -16.01
C PRO A 290 -21.48 6.66 -17.36
N ASN A 291 -20.50 6.99 -18.21
CA ASN A 291 -20.22 6.24 -19.44
C ASN A 291 -19.57 4.87 -19.18
N PHE A 292 -18.92 4.66 -18.04
CA PHE A 292 -18.40 3.35 -17.64
C PHE A 292 -19.51 2.30 -17.64
N TYR A 293 -20.66 2.61 -17.03
CA TYR A 293 -21.82 1.71 -16.95
C TYR A 293 -22.37 1.36 -18.34
N LYS A 294 -22.36 2.32 -19.28
CA LYS A 294 -22.75 2.07 -20.68
C LYS A 294 -21.78 1.16 -21.42
N ILE A 295 -20.48 1.29 -21.14
CA ILE A 295 -19.41 0.44 -21.70
C ILE A 295 -19.50 -0.97 -21.12
N ALA A 296 -19.63 -1.07 -19.80
CA ALA A 296 -19.72 -2.32 -19.05
C ALA A 296 -21.09 -3.01 -19.16
N ASN A 297 -22.06 -2.39 -19.83
CA ASN A 297 -23.43 -2.88 -19.98
C ASN A 297 -24.12 -3.14 -18.63
N ILE A 298 -23.94 -2.21 -17.68
CA ILE A 298 -24.60 -2.20 -16.39
C ILE A 298 -25.81 -1.28 -16.48
N GLU A 299 -26.98 -1.80 -16.10
CA GLU A 299 -28.21 -1.02 -16.00
C GLU A 299 -28.18 -0.15 -14.74
N VAL A 300 -28.46 1.14 -14.91
CA VAL A 300 -28.55 2.10 -13.80
C VAL A 300 -29.97 2.64 -13.75
N ASP A 301 -30.65 2.38 -12.64
CA ASP A 301 -32.00 2.87 -12.38
C ASP A 301 -31.92 4.18 -11.59
N MET A 302 -32.16 5.27 -12.32
CA MET A 302 -32.14 6.65 -11.81
C MET A 302 -33.50 7.11 -11.25
N SER A 303 -34.47 6.21 -11.03
CA SER A 303 -35.81 6.60 -10.56
C SER A 303 -35.83 7.15 -9.14
N ARG A 304 -35.01 6.60 -8.23
CA ARG A 304 -34.84 7.06 -6.85
C ARG A 304 -33.48 6.59 -6.32
N PRO A 305 -32.73 7.41 -5.58
CA PRO A 305 -31.52 6.95 -4.89
C PRO A 305 -31.90 5.90 -3.83
N ILE A 306 -31.11 4.83 -3.75
CA ILE A 306 -31.32 3.70 -2.81
C ILE A 306 -30.28 3.67 -1.69
N ARG A 307 -29.33 4.62 -1.72
CA ARG A 307 -28.26 4.82 -0.74
C ARG A 307 -28.19 6.31 -0.38
N GLY A 308 -27.39 6.64 0.62
CA GLY A 308 -27.22 8.01 1.12
C GLY A 308 -28.32 8.44 2.09
N SER A 309 -28.10 9.57 2.75
CA SER A 309 -29.02 10.14 3.75
C SER A 309 -29.66 11.40 3.19
N TYR A 310 -30.85 11.26 2.61
CA TYR A 310 -31.63 12.35 2.00
C TYR A 310 -32.96 12.52 2.74
N SER A 311 -33.45 13.77 2.88
CA SER A 311 -34.79 14.02 3.42
C SER A 311 -35.86 13.56 2.43
N GLU A 312 -37.05 13.20 2.93
CA GLU A 312 -38.16 12.81 2.06
C GLU A 312 -38.60 13.93 1.12
N GLU A 313 -38.56 15.19 1.56
CA GLU A 313 -38.81 16.35 0.71
C GLU A 313 -37.82 16.40 -0.47
N LYS A 314 -36.54 16.17 -0.20
CA LYS A 314 -35.52 16.12 -1.24
C LYS A 314 -35.74 14.94 -2.18
N LEU A 315 -36.09 13.77 -1.65
CA LEU A 315 -36.40 12.59 -2.46
C LEU A 315 -37.65 12.78 -3.34
N ALA A 316 -38.59 13.63 -2.92
CA ALA A 316 -39.81 13.92 -3.68
C ALA A 316 -39.61 15.00 -4.77
N HIS A 317 -38.71 15.96 -4.55
CA HIS A 317 -38.63 17.18 -5.37
C HIS A 317 -37.25 17.48 -5.96
N GLY A 318 -36.20 16.77 -5.59
CA GLY A 318 -34.84 16.99 -6.08
C GLY A 318 -34.65 16.61 -7.54
N ASP A 319 -33.81 17.36 -8.26
CA ASP A 319 -33.36 17.02 -9.61
C ASP A 319 -32.44 15.80 -9.55
N LEU A 320 -32.92 14.65 -10.05
CA LEU A 320 -32.20 13.37 -10.06
C LEU A 320 -30.82 13.46 -10.74
N LEU A 321 -30.61 14.41 -11.65
CA LEU A 321 -29.34 14.58 -12.38
C LEU A 321 -28.34 15.47 -11.64
N ARG A 322 -28.77 16.24 -10.64
CA ARG A 322 -27.97 17.32 -10.02
C ARG A 322 -27.92 17.30 -8.50
N ASP A 323 -29.01 16.91 -7.85
CA ASP A 323 -29.19 17.09 -6.41
C ASP A 323 -28.80 15.85 -5.60
N PHE A 324 -28.43 14.76 -6.26
CA PHE A 324 -28.05 13.50 -5.63
C PHE A 324 -26.69 13.01 -6.11
N ASN A 325 -26.00 12.24 -5.26
CA ASN A 325 -24.83 11.49 -5.70
C ASN A 325 -25.25 10.42 -6.70
N PHE A 326 -24.58 10.39 -7.86
CA PHE A 326 -24.85 9.39 -8.88
C PHE A 326 -24.63 7.94 -8.37
N HIS A 327 -23.67 7.78 -7.46
CA HIS A 327 -23.33 6.49 -6.86
C HIS A 327 -24.32 6.01 -5.80
N ASP A 328 -25.40 6.74 -5.56
CA ASP A 328 -26.50 6.30 -4.68
C ASP A 328 -27.63 5.58 -5.42
N PHE A 329 -27.64 5.61 -6.76
CA PHE A 329 -28.66 4.98 -7.58
C PHE A 329 -28.45 3.47 -7.76
N LYS A 330 -29.55 2.74 -7.99
CA LYS A 330 -29.48 1.29 -8.13
C LYS A 330 -28.68 0.89 -9.38
N GLY A 331 -27.83 -0.11 -9.23
CA GLY A 331 -26.92 -0.59 -10.29
C GLY A 331 -25.57 0.13 -10.34
N THR A 332 -25.41 1.29 -9.69
CA THR A 332 -24.10 1.96 -9.64
C THR A 332 -23.15 1.33 -8.62
N LEU A 333 -21.85 1.57 -8.80
CA LEU A 333 -20.81 1.22 -7.83
C LEU A 333 -21.03 2.05 -6.55
N PRO A 334 -21.07 1.45 -5.35
CA PRO A 334 -21.42 2.16 -4.11
C PRO A 334 -20.27 3.03 -3.60
N ASN A 335 -20.60 4.08 -2.85
CA ASN A 335 -19.64 4.81 -2.01
C ASN A 335 -19.24 4.00 -0.76
N PRO A 336 -18.05 4.25 -0.17
CA PRO A 336 -16.94 5.04 -0.73
C PRO A 336 -16.17 4.31 -1.85
N THR A 337 -15.13 4.94 -2.42
CA THR A 337 -14.12 4.25 -3.25
C THR A 337 -13.43 3.13 -2.49
N SER A 338 -12.75 2.22 -3.19
CA SER A 338 -12.03 1.11 -2.57
C SER A 338 -10.55 1.45 -2.31
N GLU A 339 -9.94 0.82 -1.31
CA GLU A 339 -8.50 0.74 -1.05
C GLU A 339 -7.97 -0.59 -1.61
N SER A 340 -6.81 -0.56 -2.28
CA SER A 340 -6.15 -1.73 -2.88
C SER A 340 -4.85 -2.12 -2.20
N GLY A 341 -4.52 -1.48 -1.08
CA GLY A 341 -3.45 -1.90 -0.18
C GLY A 341 -3.69 -3.29 0.42
N MET A 342 -4.94 -3.76 0.43
CA MET A 342 -5.32 -5.12 0.76
C MET A 342 -6.55 -5.56 -0.03
N VAL A 343 -6.52 -6.78 -0.58
CA VAL A 343 -7.65 -7.38 -1.31
C VAL A 343 -7.67 -8.87 -1.04
N MET A 344 -8.83 -9.43 -0.69
CA MET A 344 -9.00 -10.89 -0.67
C MET A 344 -9.77 -11.37 -1.87
N VAL A 345 -9.31 -12.43 -2.52
CA VAL A 345 -9.99 -12.99 -3.70
C VAL A 345 -9.76 -14.49 -3.81
N ASN A 346 -10.79 -15.25 -4.17
CA ASN A 346 -10.65 -16.64 -4.61
C ASN A 346 -10.43 -16.67 -6.13
N LYS A 347 -9.28 -17.18 -6.57
CA LYS A 347 -8.90 -17.13 -7.99
C LYS A 347 -9.78 -17.96 -8.90
N ILE A 348 -10.40 -19.02 -8.38
CA ILE A 348 -11.25 -19.92 -9.16
C ILE A 348 -12.61 -19.27 -9.40
N GLU A 349 -13.27 -18.81 -8.34
CA GLU A 349 -14.61 -18.21 -8.39
C GLU A 349 -14.62 -16.85 -9.12
N HIS A 350 -13.51 -16.10 -9.00
CA HIS A 350 -13.32 -14.79 -9.62
C HIS A 350 -12.39 -14.79 -10.83
N ALA A 351 -12.17 -15.93 -11.50
CA ALA A 351 -11.27 -16.03 -12.65
C ALA A 351 -11.53 -14.95 -13.71
N GLU A 352 -12.78 -14.83 -14.17
CA GLU A 352 -13.17 -13.86 -15.19
C GLU A 352 -13.06 -12.42 -14.66
N THR A 353 -13.36 -12.23 -13.37
CA THR A 353 -13.19 -10.93 -12.70
C THR A 353 -11.74 -10.50 -12.70
N LEU A 354 -10.81 -11.39 -12.36
CA LEU A 354 -9.37 -11.11 -12.35
C LEU A 354 -8.84 -10.79 -13.75
N LEU A 355 -9.34 -11.47 -14.79
CA LEU A 355 -8.99 -11.14 -16.18
C LEU A 355 -9.50 -9.76 -16.60
N LEU A 356 -10.71 -9.40 -16.18
CA LEU A 356 -11.26 -8.07 -16.46
C LEU A 356 -10.55 -6.97 -15.66
N ILE A 357 -10.14 -7.25 -14.42
CA ILE A 357 -9.26 -6.38 -13.62
C ILE A 357 -7.94 -6.17 -14.36
N LEU A 358 -7.32 -7.24 -14.87
CA LEU A 358 -6.10 -7.16 -15.67
C LEU A 358 -6.29 -6.24 -16.88
N TYR A 359 -7.37 -6.44 -17.64
CA TYR A 359 -7.69 -5.61 -18.80
C TYR A 359 -7.90 -4.12 -18.43
N TYR A 360 -8.63 -3.83 -17.36
CA TYR A 360 -8.80 -2.46 -16.86
C TYR A 360 -7.49 -1.83 -16.43
N ASN A 361 -6.60 -2.57 -15.77
CA ASN A 361 -5.32 -2.04 -15.32
C ASN A 361 -4.34 -1.85 -16.48
N ILE A 362 -4.26 -2.80 -17.42
CA ILE A 362 -3.40 -2.69 -18.62
C ILE A 362 -3.75 -1.46 -19.46
N TYR A 363 -5.05 -1.18 -19.62
CA TYR A 363 -5.57 -0.01 -20.33
C TYR A 363 -5.96 1.15 -19.39
N GLY A 364 -5.50 1.08 -18.14
CA GLY A 364 -5.81 2.00 -17.07
C GLY A 364 -5.37 3.42 -17.39
N PRO A 365 -4.06 3.68 -17.54
CA PRO A 365 -3.54 5.04 -17.67
C PRO A 365 -4.18 5.85 -18.80
N ASP A 366 -4.52 5.20 -19.91
CA ASP A 366 -5.02 5.86 -21.11
C ASP A 366 -6.56 5.91 -21.19
N PHE A 367 -7.28 5.02 -20.49
CA PHE A 367 -8.72 4.85 -20.66
C PHE A 367 -9.47 4.58 -19.35
N TYR A 368 -9.12 3.54 -18.60
CA TYR A 368 -9.95 3.11 -17.46
C TYR A 368 -9.73 3.91 -16.19
N TYR A 369 -8.51 4.31 -15.85
CA TYR A 369 -8.24 5.17 -14.69
C TYR A 369 -8.94 6.53 -14.84
N PRO A 370 -8.70 7.32 -15.91
CA PRO A 370 -9.38 8.61 -16.05
C PRO A 370 -10.90 8.48 -16.13
N MET A 371 -11.44 7.34 -16.58
CA MET A 371 -12.88 7.09 -16.58
C MET A 371 -13.44 6.71 -15.20
N ILE A 372 -12.73 5.88 -14.43
CA ILE A 372 -13.20 5.32 -13.15
C ILE A 372 -12.97 6.30 -12.00
N THR A 373 -11.85 7.03 -11.98
CA THR A 373 -11.46 7.92 -10.89
C THR A 373 -11.53 9.40 -11.26
N GLN A 374 -11.54 9.73 -12.56
CA GLN A 374 -11.65 11.11 -13.05
C GLN A 374 -10.66 12.08 -12.37
N GLY A 375 -9.41 11.63 -12.16
CA GLY A 375 -8.34 12.43 -11.55
C GLY A 375 -8.50 12.66 -10.06
N GLY A 376 -9.42 11.93 -9.41
CA GLY A 376 -9.59 11.94 -7.96
C GLY A 376 -8.35 11.43 -7.21
N ALA A 377 -8.38 11.59 -5.89
CA ALA A 377 -7.28 11.15 -5.02
C ALA A 377 -7.05 9.63 -5.15
N GLY A 378 -5.77 9.24 -5.23
CA GLY A 378 -5.39 7.83 -5.40
C GLY A 378 -5.79 7.22 -6.75
N GLU A 379 -5.83 8.00 -7.83
CA GLU A 379 -6.10 7.48 -9.19
C GLU A 379 -5.15 6.32 -9.55
N GLY A 380 -5.73 5.17 -9.89
CA GLY A 380 -4.98 3.93 -10.12
C GLY A 380 -5.89 2.70 -10.17
N ASP A 381 -5.39 1.58 -9.65
CA ASP A 381 -6.03 0.26 -9.72
C ASP A 381 -7.18 0.07 -8.73
N LYS A 382 -7.26 0.89 -7.68
CA LYS A 382 -8.11 0.66 -6.51
C LYS A 382 -9.57 0.32 -6.81
N ASP A 383 -10.19 1.07 -7.71
CA ASP A 383 -11.61 0.89 -8.06
C ASP A 383 -11.82 -0.09 -9.23
N THR A 384 -10.75 -0.62 -9.83
CA THR A 384 -10.86 -1.60 -10.93
C THR A 384 -11.42 -2.94 -10.46
N PHE A 385 -11.16 -3.32 -9.20
CA PHE A 385 -11.65 -4.55 -8.59
C PHE A 385 -13.18 -4.58 -8.52
N ILE A 386 -13.77 -3.56 -7.86
CA ILE A 386 -15.24 -3.47 -7.73
C ILE A 386 -15.92 -3.24 -9.08
N ALA A 387 -15.30 -2.43 -9.95
CA ALA A 387 -15.79 -2.18 -11.31
C ALA A 387 -15.90 -3.47 -12.14
N ALA A 388 -14.92 -4.36 -12.05
CA ALA A 388 -14.92 -5.63 -12.77
C ALA A 388 -15.96 -6.61 -12.20
N ALA A 389 -16.09 -6.67 -10.87
CA ALA A 389 -17.10 -7.52 -10.23
C ALA A 389 -18.52 -7.14 -10.68
N TYR A 390 -18.85 -5.84 -10.68
CA TYR A 390 -20.14 -5.35 -11.13
C TYR A 390 -20.37 -5.59 -12.63
N ALA A 391 -19.36 -5.34 -13.48
CA ALA A 391 -19.46 -5.58 -14.93
C ALA A 391 -19.73 -7.05 -15.29
N LEU A 392 -19.36 -7.99 -14.40
CA LEU A 392 -19.58 -9.42 -14.58
C LEU A 392 -20.73 -9.97 -13.73
N ASN A 393 -21.44 -9.13 -12.98
CA ASN A 393 -22.47 -9.52 -12.02
C ASN A 393 -21.96 -10.59 -11.02
N LYS A 394 -20.75 -10.39 -10.50
CA LYS A 394 -20.12 -11.25 -9.48
C LYS A 394 -20.27 -10.62 -8.10
N LYS A 395 -20.40 -11.47 -7.07
CA LYS A 395 -20.47 -11.00 -5.68
C LYS A 395 -19.19 -10.27 -5.29
N VAL A 396 -19.32 -9.22 -4.50
CA VAL A 396 -18.20 -8.49 -3.93
C VAL A 396 -18.68 -7.87 -2.63
N TYR A 397 -17.87 -8.01 -1.57
CA TYR A 397 -18.13 -7.39 -0.30
C TYR A 397 -17.10 -6.29 -0.05
N GLN A 398 -17.57 -5.05 -0.02
CA GLN A 398 -16.79 -3.94 0.52
C GLN A 398 -17.08 -3.83 2.02
N VAL A 399 -16.02 -3.80 2.82
CA VAL A 399 -16.09 -3.62 4.28
C VAL A 399 -16.92 -2.38 4.60
N LYS A 400 -17.81 -2.52 5.59
CA LYS A 400 -18.81 -1.48 5.92
C LYS A 400 -18.25 -0.37 6.79
N GLN A 401 -17.26 -0.68 7.62
CA GLN A 401 -16.59 0.29 8.45
C GLN A 401 -15.61 1.11 7.59
N GLY A 402 -15.73 2.43 7.67
CA GLY A 402 -14.81 3.34 6.97
C GLY A 402 -13.41 3.29 7.57
N MET A 403 -12.41 3.65 6.79
CA MET A 403 -11.03 3.73 7.25
C MET A 403 -10.83 4.82 8.32
N SER A 404 -9.77 4.71 9.11
CA SER A 404 -9.40 5.68 10.14
C SER A 404 -8.04 6.30 9.83
N PHE A 405 -7.91 7.61 9.98
CA PHE A 405 -6.60 8.25 9.94
C PHE A 405 -5.87 8.03 11.26
N ILE A 406 -4.64 7.52 11.20
CA ILE A 406 -3.79 7.27 12.37
C ILE A 406 -2.54 8.14 12.25
N GLY A 407 -2.13 8.78 13.34
CA GLY A 407 -1.13 9.84 13.31
C GLY A 407 -1.05 10.59 14.64
N TYR A 408 -0.32 11.70 14.66
CA TYR A 408 -0.19 12.53 15.86
C TYR A 408 -0.61 13.97 15.61
N HIS A 409 -0.81 14.71 16.70
CA HIS A 409 -1.12 16.14 16.68
C HIS A 409 0.11 16.96 17.12
N GLU A 410 0.62 17.79 16.21
CA GLU A 410 1.71 18.75 16.45
C GLU A 410 1.55 19.90 15.44
N ASP A 411 1.08 21.07 15.85
CA ASP A 411 0.73 22.18 14.94
C ASP A 411 -0.30 21.81 13.83
N GLY A 412 -1.13 20.80 14.10
CA GLY A 412 -2.03 20.19 13.13
C GLY A 412 -1.98 18.67 13.22
N PHE A 413 -2.84 17.99 12.47
CA PHE A 413 -2.84 16.53 12.41
C PHE A 413 -1.86 16.03 11.34
N HIS A 414 -0.94 15.15 11.74
CA HIS A 414 0.03 14.49 10.87
C HIS A 414 -0.37 13.04 10.67
N SER A 415 -1.06 12.75 9.57
CA SER A 415 -1.42 11.37 9.23
C SER A 415 -0.18 10.55 8.85
N LYS A 416 -0.02 9.38 9.46
CA LYS A 416 1.08 8.43 9.22
C LYS A 416 0.61 7.09 8.68
N ALA A 417 -0.64 6.71 8.96
CA ALA A 417 -1.23 5.49 8.42
C ALA A 417 -2.74 5.64 8.18
N LEU A 418 -3.26 4.80 7.30
CA LEU A 418 -4.69 4.55 7.15
C LEU A 418 -5.02 3.20 7.81
N GLY A 419 -5.78 3.26 8.90
CA GLY A 419 -6.27 2.11 9.63
C GLY A 419 -7.48 1.49 8.94
N GLN A 420 -7.40 0.19 8.68
CA GLN A 420 -8.43 -0.58 7.99
C GLN A 420 -8.93 -1.71 8.89
N TRP A 421 -10.24 -1.78 9.04
CA TRP A 421 -10.90 -2.62 10.05
C TRP A 421 -10.98 -4.08 9.64
N ASP A 422 -11.02 -4.96 10.64
CA ASP A 422 -11.39 -6.34 10.40
C ASP A 422 -12.83 -6.44 9.84
N PRO A 423 -13.04 -7.06 8.66
CA PRO A 423 -14.36 -7.15 8.05
C PRO A 423 -15.38 -7.92 8.91
N THR A 424 -14.91 -8.78 9.82
CA THR A 424 -15.74 -9.57 10.73
C THR A 424 -16.18 -8.79 11.97
N THR A 425 -15.61 -7.60 12.20
CA THR A 425 -16.04 -6.71 13.27
C THR A 425 -17.47 -6.20 13.02
N PRO A 426 -18.37 -6.27 14.02
CA PRO A 426 -19.70 -5.67 13.93
C PRO A 426 -19.63 -4.16 13.62
N ARG A 427 -20.61 -3.66 12.85
CA ARG A 427 -20.68 -2.23 12.50
C ARG A 427 -20.96 -1.33 13.71
N GLU A 428 -21.73 -1.82 14.67
CA GLU A 428 -22.04 -1.13 15.91
C GLU A 428 -20.98 -1.51 16.94
N LEU A 429 -19.97 -0.65 17.06
CA LEU A 429 -18.97 -0.73 18.12
C LEU A 429 -19.65 -0.39 19.44
N ASN A 430 -19.37 -1.16 20.48
CA ASN A 430 -19.82 -0.88 21.83
C ASN A 430 -18.62 -0.89 22.80
N ALA A 431 -18.85 -0.49 24.05
CA ALA A 431 -17.79 -0.43 25.06
C ALA A 431 -17.08 -1.78 25.27
N ASP A 432 -17.75 -2.90 24.97
CA ASP A 432 -17.25 -4.26 25.17
C ASP A 432 -16.50 -4.82 23.93
N ASN A 433 -16.73 -4.24 22.75
CA ASN A 433 -16.06 -4.60 21.49
C ASN A 433 -15.87 -3.31 20.65
N PRO A 434 -14.79 -2.55 20.91
CA PRO A 434 -14.51 -1.30 20.21
C PRO A 434 -14.10 -1.52 18.75
N GLY A 435 -14.04 -2.78 18.30
CA GLY A 435 -13.55 -3.14 16.97
C GLY A 435 -12.04 -2.96 16.87
N GLU A 436 -11.45 -3.67 15.91
CA GLU A 436 -10.01 -3.66 15.75
C GLU A 436 -9.60 -3.25 14.34
N VAL A 437 -8.72 -2.25 14.29
CA VAL A 437 -7.93 -1.96 13.09
C VAL A 437 -7.02 -3.16 12.86
N LEU A 438 -7.25 -3.87 11.76
CA LEU A 438 -6.49 -5.06 11.39
C LEU A 438 -5.27 -4.71 10.55
N PHE A 439 -5.39 -3.71 9.67
CA PHE A 439 -4.35 -3.34 8.72
C PHE A 439 -3.98 -1.86 8.86
N MET A 440 -2.67 -1.58 8.81
CA MET A 440 -2.05 -0.27 8.91
C MET A 440 -1.37 0.07 7.59
N HIS A 441 -2.02 0.85 6.73
CA HIS A 441 -1.43 1.29 5.48
C HIS A 441 -0.51 2.50 5.72
N CYS A 442 0.77 2.25 5.97
CA CYS A 442 1.82 3.21 6.31
C CYS A 442 2.47 3.82 5.06
N SER A 443 1.69 4.56 4.26
CA SER A 443 2.12 5.07 2.96
C SER A 443 3.06 6.29 3.02
N TYR A 444 3.06 7.05 4.12
CA TYR A 444 3.94 8.19 4.32
C TYR A 444 4.24 8.46 5.83
N PRO A 445 5.51 8.54 6.25
CA PRO A 445 6.69 8.14 5.49
C PRO A 445 6.68 6.62 5.24
N LYS A 446 7.27 6.18 4.14
CA LYS A 446 7.59 4.75 3.99
C LYS A 446 8.75 4.43 4.93
N LEU A 447 8.77 3.21 5.48
CA LEU A 447 9.75 2.76 6.48
C LEU A 447 11.14 2.43 5.89
N TYR A 448 11.69 3.39 5.15
CA TYR A 448 13.07 3.38 4.71
C TYR A 448 13.92 4.08 5.78
N PRO A 449 14.95 3.44 6.35
CA PRO A 449 15.76 4.03 7.42
C PRO A 449 16.27 5.44 7.08
N THR A 450 16.71 5.66 5.85
CA THR A 450 17.21 6.95 5.35
C THR A 450 16.16 8.07 5.24
N GLN A 451 14.89 7.80 5.56
CA GLN A 451 13.78 8.75 5.46
C GLN A 451 13.07 8.98 6.81
N LEU A 452 13.50 8.33 7.89
CA LEU A 452 12.78 8.33 9.15
C LEU A 452 13.28 9.37 10.16
N GLU A 453 14.51 9.85 10.04
CA GLU A 453 15.11 10.78 11.00
C GLU A 453 14.22 11.99 11.31
N GLY A 454 13.83 12.75 10.28
CA GLY A 454 12.98 13.93 10.44
C GLY A 454 11.52 13.62 10.83
N GLU A 455 11.13 12.36 10.78
CA GLU A 455 9.77 11.90 11.10
C GLU A 455 9.69 11.44 12.57
N LEU A 456 10.75 10.83 13.10
CA LEU A 456 10.84 10.33 14.48
C LEU A 456 11.38 11.35 15.48
N ILE A 457 12.21 12.29 15.01
CA ILE A 457 12.86 13.30 15.85
C ILE A 457 12.14 14.64 15.70
N LYS A 458 11.84 15.28 16.83
CA LYS A 458 11.25 16.63 16.83
C LYS A 458 12.29 17.67 16.46
N SER A 459 11.93 18.60 15.57
CA SER A 459 12.76 19.76 15.26
C SER A 459 12.72 20.74 16.43
N LYS A 460 13.88 21.12 16.98
CA LYS A 460 14.02 22.12 18.04
C LYS A 460 13.28 23.42 17.67
N LYS A 461 12.32 23.85 18.49
CA LYS A 461 11.65 25.16 18.33
C LYS A 461 11.98 26.17 19.43
N ASP A 462 12.63 25.77 20.53
CA ASP A 462 12.89 26.67 21.65
C ASP A 462 14.38 26.83 21.98
N GLU A 463 14.82 28.09 22.11
CA GLU A 463 16.20 28.52 22.41
C GLU A 463 16.62 28.25 23.88
N ASN A 464 15.80 27.56 24.68
CA ASN A 464 16.00 27.38 26.13
C ASN A 464 16.05 25.92 26.61
N GLU A 465 16.06 24.93 25.71
CA GLU A 465 16.24 23.52 26.07
C GLU A 465 17.67 23.07 25.80
N ASP A 466 18.22 22.23 26.69
CA ASP A 466 19.59 21.74 26.67
C ASP A 466 19.99 21.26 25.27
N GLU A 467 21.09 21.79 24.72
CA GLU A 467 21.47 21.59 23.31
C GLU A 467 21.71 20.11 22.94
N ASN A 468 21.76 19.20 23.91
CA ASN A 468 22.15 17.80 23.75
C ASN A 468 20.99 16.77 23.84
N GLU A 469 19.75 17.16 24.15
CA GLU A 469 18.66 16.18 24.28
C GLU A 469 17.84 16.04 22.97
N VAL A 470 17.91 14.87 22.34
CA VAL A 470 17.15 14.54 21.12
C VAL A 470 15.77 14.01 21.52
N GLN A 471 14.71 14.77 21.27
CA GLN A 471 13.35 14.35 21.61
C GLN A 471 12.72 13.53 20.49
N HIS A 472 12.39 12.28 20.79
CA HIS A 472 11.63 11.39 19.91
C HIS A 472 10.11 11.59 20.08
N ARG A 473 9.33 11.20 19.07
CA ARG A 473 7.85 11.17 19.10
C ARG A 473 7.31 9.88 18.51
N ARG A 474 6.12 9.46 18.95
CA ARG A 474 5.34 8.37 18.35
C ARG A 474 4.68 8.84 17.06
N MET A 475 4.74 8.02 16.01
CA MET A 475 4.08 8.26 14.72
C MET A 475 2.64 7.78 14.70
N TYR A 476 2.34 6.66 15.34
CA TYR A 476 1.05 5.99 15.25
C TYR A 476 0.22 6.20 16.52
N ILE A 477 0.14 7.44 17.01
CA ILE A 477 -0.67 7.81 18.17
C ILE A 477 -2.17 7.65 17.85
N GLY A 478 -2.98 7.30 18.84
CA GLY A 478 -4.43 7.05 18.67
C GLY A 478 -4.79 5.56 18.56
N GLU A 479 -3.82 4.67 18.78
CA GLU A 479 -4.11 3.28 19.09
C GLU A 479 -4.93 3.22 20.38
N ASN A 480 -5.96 2.37 20.41
CA ASN A 480 -6.74 2.10 21.62
C ASN A 480 -5.75 1.86 22.77
N ALA A 481 -5.68 2.77 23.76
CA ALA A 481 -4.78 2.68 24.91
C ALA A 481 -4.90 1.35 25.69
N ASN A 482 -5.93 0.55 25.39
CA ASN A 482 -6.16 -0.77 25.97
C ASN A 482 -5.66 -1.96 25.09
N SER A 483 -4.89 -1.74 24.01
CA SER A 483 -4.33 -2.87 23.26
C SER A 483 -3.14 -3.48 24.00
N ARG A 484 -3.15 -4.82 24.17
CA ARG A 484 -2.00 -5.58 24.73
C ARG A 484 -0.78 -5.62 23.79
N TYR A 485 -0.78 -4.77 22.77
CA TYR A 485 0.06 -4.80 21.58
C TYR A 485 0.39 -3.36 21.21
N ASP A 486 1.69 -3.07 21.13
CA ASP A 486 2.24 -1.77 20.70
C ASP A 486 2.80 -1.96 19.28
N PHE A 487 2.01 -1.55 18.29
CA PHE A 487 2.33 -1.75 16.88
C PHE A 487 3.62 -1.03 16.47
N GLU A 488 3.80 0.22 16.94
CA GLU A 488 4.97 1.02 16.60
C GLU A 488 6.23 0.39 17.20
N LEU A 489 6.21 0.03 18.49
CA LEU A 489 7.36 -0.61 19.12
C LEU A 489 7.76 -1.89 18.38
N GLU A 490 6.81 -2.78 18.08
CA GLU A 490 7.13 -4.04 17.42
C GLU A 490 7.74 -3.84 16.03
N LEU A 491 7.17 -2.93 15.24
CA LEU A 491 7.64 -2.64 13.89
C LEU A 491 9.06 -2.05 13.92
N PHE A 492 9.34 -1.14 14.85
CA PHE A 492 10.66 -0.55 15.02
C PHE A 492 11.68 -1.51 15.66
N GLU A 493 11.26 -2.43 16.53
CA GLU A 493 12.09 -3.53 17.02
C GLU A 493 12.50 -4.45 15.86
N ILE A 494 11.59 -4.80 14.95
CA ILE A 494 11.89 -5.60 13.75
C ILE A 494 12.91 -4.86 12.88
N MET A 495 12.66 -3.59 12.55
CA MET A 495 13.57 -2.80 11.73
C MET A 495 14.97 -2.72 12.34
N THR A 496 15.03 -2.50 13.66
CA THR A 496 16.29 -2.38 14.39
C THR A 496 17.04 -3.72 14.40
N GLN A 497 16.37 -4.85 14.69
CA GLN A 497 16.98 -6.18 14.63
C GLN A 497 17.52 -6.54 13.23
N LEU A 498 16.87 -6.06 12.17
CA LEU A 498 17.29 -6.32 10.79
C LEU A 498 18.55 -5.54 10.38
N ILE A 499 18.80 -4.34 10.93
CA ILE A 499 19.93 -3.49 10.50
C ILE A 499 21.03 -3.30 11.54
N CYS A 500 20.71 -3.41 12.83
CA CYS A 500 21.64 -3.12 13.92
C CYS A 500 22.38 -4.39 14.32
N LYS A 501 23.69 -4.46 13.98
CA LYS A 501 24.56 -5.60 14.28
C LYS A 501 24.64 -5.91 15.79
N ASP A 502 24.55 -4.88 16.62
CA ASP A 502 24.74 -4.96 18.07
C ASP A 502 23.40 -4.96 18.84
N TYR A 503 22.26 -5.21 18.17
CA TYR A 503 20.98 -5.27 18.87
C TYR A 503 20.99 -6.49 19.80
N PRO A 504 20.92 -6.31 21.13
CA PRO A 504 21.03 -7.44 22.07
C PRO A 504 19.90 -8.42 21.76
N GLU A 505 20.24 -9.70 21.58
CA GLU A 505 19.24 -10.75 21.72
C GLU A 505 18.61 -10.54 23.09
N ILE A 506 17.35 -10.12 23.14
CA ILE A 506 16.67 -9.90 24.41
C ILE A 506 16.62 -11.25 25.12
N ASN A 507 17.59 -11.47 26.01
CA ASN A 507 17.75 -12.68 26.78
C ASN A 507 16.60 -12.70 27.78
N LYS A 508 15.58 -13.52 27.50
CA LYS A 508 14.36 -13.63 28.33
C LYS A 508 14.68 -13.83 29.81
N GLU A 509 15.78 -14.51 30.14
CA GLU A 509 16.16 -14.82 31.52
C GLU A 509 16.77 -13.64 32.28
N GLU A 510 17.44 -12.69 31.62
CA GLU A 510 18.05 -11.53 32.29
C GLU A 510 17.01 -10.47 32.60
N ASN A 511 16.07 -10.21 31.69
CA ASN A 511 14.96 -9.30 31.94
C ASN A 511 13.95 -9.86 32.97
N GLU A 512 13.75 -11.19 33.04
CA GLU A 512 12.96 -11.78 34.12
C GLU A 512 13.65 -11.60 35.49
N LYS A 513 14.98 -11.69 35.54
CA LYS A 513 15.74 -11.43 36.76
C LYS A 513 15.72 -9.95 37.13
N GLU A 514 15.99 -9.03 36.21
CA GLU A 514 15.96 -7.59 36.49
C GLU A 514 14.56 -7.09 36.85
N ALA A 515 13.52 -7.53 36.13
CA ALA A 515 12.14 -7.21 36.48
C ALA A 515 11.70 -7.85 37.81
N SER A 516 12.24 -9.01 38.19
CA SER A 516 12.01 -9.60 39.51
C SER A 516 12.70 -8.81 40.62
N VAL A 517 13.95 -8.36 40.40
CA VAL A 517 14.72 -7.56 41.33
C VAL A 517 14.09 -6.18 41.53
N GLU A 518 13.55 -5.59 40.47
CA GLU A 518 12.86 -4.30 40.52
C GLU A 518 11.45 -4.43 41.13
N ALA A 519 10.76 -5.54 40.91
CA ALA A 519 9.50 -5.88 41.59
C ALA A 519 9.68 -6.17 43.08
N ASP A 520 10.81 -6.76 43.49
CA ASP A 520 11.14 -6.99 44.88
C ASP A 520 11.53 -5.68 45.58
N LYS A 521 12.27 -4.78 44.91
CA LYS A 521 12.52 -3.40 45.40
C LYS A 521 11.23 -2.59 45.56
N LEU A 522 10.26 -2.76 44.65
CA LEU A 522 8.93 -2.13 44.75
C LEU A 522 8.08 -2.75 45.87
N ARG A 523 8.25 -4.05 46.19
CA ARG A 523 7.59 -4.70 47.33
C ARG A 523 8.14 -4.21 48.68
N ASP A 524 9.44 -3.99 48.77
CA ASP A 524 10.05 -3.44 49.98
C ASP A 524 9.56 -2.00 50.22
N ASN A 525 9.43 -1.19 49.17
CA ASN A 525 8.85 0.15 49.25
C ASN A 525 7.32 0.15 49.55
N GLN A 526 6.58 -0.88 49.12
CA GLN A 526 5.16 -1.03 49.45
C GLN A 526 4.91 -1.56 50.87
N HIS A 527 5.90 -2.21 51.48
CA HIS A 527 5.82 -2.60 52.89
C HIS A 527 5.87 -1.40 53.84
N GLU A 528 6.50 -0.29 53.44
CA GLU A 528 6.45 0.99 54.17
C GLU A 528 5.14 1.78 53.95
N ALA A 529 4.44 1.56 52.83
CA ALA A 529 3.18 2.25 52.52
C ALA A 529 1.91 1.58 53.13
N ARG A 530 2.04 0.37 53.68
CA ARG A 530 0.92 -0.44 54.21
C ARG A 530 0.32 0.05 55.53
N ASP A 531 0.87 1.08 56.16
CA ASP A 531 0.27 1.73 57.34
C ASP A 531 -0.82 2.77 57.00
N SER A 532 -1.20 2.93 55.73
CA SER A 532 -2.14 3.98 55.28
C SER A 532 -3.46 3.51 54.62
N GLY A 533 -3.74 2.20 54.59
CA GLY A 533 -5.11 1.70 54.36
C GLY A 533 -5.74 1.91 52.98
N ALA A 534 -5.03 1.62 51.87
CA ALA A 534 -5.61 1.57 50.52
C ALA A 534 -5.72 0.12 49.97
N THR A 535 -6.82 -0.20 49.27
CA THR A 535 -7.18 -1.52 48.71
C THR A 535 -6.43 -1.87 47.40
N PRO A 536 -6.29 -3.15 47.03
CA PRO A 536 -5.19 -3.61 46.18
C PRO A 536 -5.47 -3.60 44.65
N GLU A 537 -4.78 -2.71 43.95
CA GLU A 537 -4.66 -2.62 42.48
C GLU A 537 -3.61 -3.62 41.92
N SER A 538 -3.45 -4.81 42.54
CA SER A 538 -2.21 -5.60 42.37
C SER A 538 -2.32 -6.87 41.51
N ASP A 539 -3.52 -7.31 41.11
CA ASP A 539 -3.70 -8.58 40.40
C ASP A 539 -4.01 -8.42 38.90
N GLU A 540 -4.48 -7.26 38.47
CA GLU A 540 -4.70 -6.93 37.06
C GLU A 540 -3.40 -6.54 36.36
N LEU A 541 -2.56 -5.72 37.02
CA LEU A 541 -1.18 -5.41 36.60
C LEU A 541 -0.28 -6.65 36.45
N LYS A 542 -0.46 -7.67 37.32
CA LYS A 542 0.28 -8.94 37.21
C LYS A 542 -0.19 -9.79 36.03
N ARG A 543 -1.46 -9.70 35.63
CA ARG A 543 -1.97 -10.36 34.40
C ARG A 543 -1.49 -9.64 33.14
N ILE A 544 -1.43 -8.32 33.15
CA ILE A 544 -0.93 -7.49 32.03
C ILE A 544 0.55 -7.81 31.76
N LYS A 545 1.40 -7.82 32.80
CA LYS A 545 2.83 -8.18 32.67
C LYS A 545 3.06 -9.62 32.20
N ARG A 546 2.20 -10.57 32.57
CA ARG A 546 2.27 -11.96 32.06
C ARG A 546 1.83 -12.10 30.60
N SER A 547 0.96 -11.21 30.09
CA SER A 547 0.48 -11.27 28.71
C SER A 547 1.43 -10.63 27.68
N GLN A 548 2.30 -9.71 28.11
CA GLN A 548 3.37 -9.13 27.29
C GLN A 548 4.51 -10.12 26.99
N ASN A 549 4.56 -11.26 27.69
CA ASN A 549 5.58 -12.31 27.53
C ASN A 549 5.13 -13.52 26.69
N VAL A 550 4.06 -13.39 25.89
CA VAL A 550 3.70 -14.41 24.90
C VAL A 550 4.75 -14.40 23.79
N GLY A 551 5.80 -15.20 23.97
CA GLY A 551 6.55 -15.81 22.87
C GLY A 551 7.17 -14.86 21.85
N LYS A 552 7.73 -13.68 22.23
CA LYS A 552 8.54 -12.88 21.29
C LYS A 552 9.57 -13.80 20.61
N VAL A 553 9.43 -13.96 19.30
CA VAL A 553 10.42 -14.61 18.45
C VAL A 553 11.51 -13.57 18.26
N SER A 554 12.59 -13.65 19.05
CA SER A 554 13.84 -13.00 18.68
C SER A 554 14.17 -13.47 17.26
N ILE A 555 14.45 -12.52 16.36
CA ILE A 555 14.96 -12.85 15.03
C ILE A 555 16.33 -13.52 15.28
N LYS A 556 16.33 -14.85 15.41
CA LYS A 556 17.52 -15.67 15.61
C LYS A 556 18.49 -15.32 14.48
N ASP A 557 19.68 -14.89 14.84
CA ASP A 557 20.61 -14.11 14.00
C ASP A 557 20.06 -12.71 13.65
N PRO A 558 20.34 -11.67 14.46
CA PRO A 558 20.35 -10.31 13.93
C PRO A 558 21.22 -10.35 12.68
N LEU A 559 20.60 -10.12 11.52
CA LEU A 559 21.17 -10.29 10.18
C LEU A 559 22.24 -9.22 9.91
N SER A 560 23.29 -9.25 10.73
CA SER A 560 24.49 -8.46 10.67
C SER A 560 25.19 -8.79 9.35
N GLY A 561 24.80 -8.05 8.31
CA GLY A 561 25.28 -8.27 6.94
C GLY A 561 24.21 -8.77 5.98
N LEU A 562 22.98 -8.26 6.04
CA LEU A 562 22.00 -8.37 4.95
C LEU A 562 22.69 -8.11 3.60
N GLU A 563 23.01 -9.17 2.86
CA GLU A 563 23.51 -9.11 1.49
C GLU A 563 22.37 -8.82 0.50
N MET A 564 21.37 -8.05 0.95
CA MET A 564 20.32 -7.52 0.09
C MET A 564 20.86 -6.29 -0.64
N LYS A 565 20.57 -6.19 -1.93
CA LYS A 565 20.97 -5.08 -2.80
C LYS A 565 20.62 -3.72 -2.21
N TYR A 566 19.42 -3.57 -1.63
CA TYR A 566 19.02 -2.31 -1.00
C TYR A 566 19.96 -1.93 0.16
N ILE A 567 20.23 -2.88 1.07
CA ILE A 567 21.12 -2.62 2.22
C ILE A 567 22.55 -2.38 1.74
N GLN A 568 23.05 -3.16 0.79
CA GLN A 568 24.39 -2.99 0.22
C GLN A 568 24.59 -1.61 -0.43
N ASN A 569 23.57 -1.11 -1.13
CA ASN A 569 23.64 0.20 -1.78
C ASN A 569 23.68 1.38 -0.79
N TYR A 570 23.18 1.20 0.44
CA TYR A 570 23.06 2.26 1.45
C TYR A 570 23.78 1.91 2.77
N GLY A 571 24.68 0.92 2.76
CA GLY A 571 25.14 0.25 4.00
C GLY A 571 25.73 1.18 5.06
N PHE A 572 26.55 2.16 4.66
CA PHE A 572 27.11 3.14 5.58
C PHE A 572 26.03 4.06 6.19
N GLU A 573 25.11 4.56 5.36
CA GLU A 573 23.98 5.37 5.81
C GLU A 573 23.07 4.59 6.76
N ILE A 574 22.84 3.31 6.48
CA ILE A 574 21.98 2.45 7.31
C ILE A 574 22.61 2.15 8.67
N GLU A 575 23.92 1.90 8.74
CA GLU A 575 24.60 1.70 10.03
C GLU A 575 24.57 2.98 10.88
N ASP A 576 24.73 4.15 10.25
CA ASP A 576 24.60 5.45 10.92
C ASP A 576 23.16 5.69 11.42
N GLN A 577 22.16 5.41 10.59
CA GLN A 577 20.73 5.52 10.94
C GLN A 577 20.33 4.56 12.08
N CYS A 578 20.89 3.35 12.11
CA CYS A 578 20.71 2.43 13.24
C CYS A 578 21.11 3.09 14.57
N LYS A 579 22.34 3.64 14.64
CA LYS A 579 22.92 4.18 15.88
C LYS A 579 22.29 5.50 16.30
N LYS A 580 21.99 6.39 15.35
CA LYS A 580 21.51 7.75 15.62
C LYS A 580 20.00 7.88 15.73
N VAL A 581 19.25 7.00 15.06
CA VAL A 581 17.80 7.18 14.88
C VAL A 581 17.02 6.00 15.43
N LEU A 582 17.24 4.79 14.90
CA LEU A 582 16.38 3.65 15.23
C LEU A 582 16.57 3.15 16.67
N LEU A 583 17.80 2.90 17.10
CA LEU A 583 18.07 2.38 18.45
C LEU A 583 17.62 3.36 19.56
N PRO A 584 17.93 4.67 19.48
CA PRO A 584 17.38 5.66 20.42
C PRO A 584 15.84 5.70 20.39
N HIS A 585 15.23 5.59 19.21
CA HIS A 585 13.78 5.60 19.09
C HIS A 585 13.13 4.37 19.73
N VAL A 586 13.66 3.17 19.53
CA VAL A 586 13.17 1.96 20.20
C VAL A 586 13.28 2.08 21.72
N ASN A 587 14.40 2.59 22.24
CA ASN A 587 14.55 2.85 23.68
C ASN A 587 13.52 3.85 24.20
N PHE A 588 13.25 4.92 23.44
CA PHE A 588 12.18 5.86 23.74
C PHE A 588 10.81 5.18 23.78
N LEU A 589 10.48 4.34 22.79
CA LEU A 589 9.21 3.61 22.76
C LEU A 589 9.08 2.69 23.97
N ILE A 590 10.10 1.88 24.29
CA ILE A 590 10.13 0.99 25.47
C ILE A 590 9.85 1.76 26.76
N ALA A 591 10.57 2.88 26.98
CA ALA A 591 10.39 3.72 28.15
C ALA A 591 8.96 4.29 28.27
N ASN A 592 8.28 4.48 27.14
CA ASN A 592 6.93 5.03 27.05
C ASN A 592 5.85 3.97 26.76
N THR A 593 6.16 2.67 26.86
CA THR A 593 5.18 1.58 26.66
C THR A 593 4.46 1.22 27.96
N ALA A 594 5.03 1.55 29.14
CA ALA A 594 4.45 1.23 30.45
C ALA A 594 3.42 2.27 30.97
N TYR A 595 3.15 3.34 30.22
CA TYR A 595 2.37 4.50 30.67
C TYR A 595 1.01 4.67 29.98
N HIS A 596 0.62 3.74 29.11
CA HIS A 596 -0.70 3.63 28.49
C HIS A 596 -1.24 2.24 28.73
#